data_AF-A0A4Q5LGX1-F1
#
_entry.id   AF-A0A4Q5LGX1-F1
#
_cell.length_a   1.000
_cell.length_b   1.000
_cell.length_c   1.000
_cell.angle_alpha   90.00
_cell.angle_beta   90.00
_cell.angle_gamma   90.00
#
_symmetry.space_group_name_H-M   'P 1'
#
loop_
_entity.id
_entity.type
_entity.pdbx_description
1 polymer ?
#
loop_
_entity_poly.entity_id
_entity_poly.type
_entity_poly.pdbx_seq_one_letter_code
_entity_poly.pdbx_strand_id
1 'polypeptide(L)' 'MNIQTANTLFDEGILSAMYKAGLINTKVFTYREIYLWVNAQVQTRGITKNQAVLEAEVKFDKDERTIWRALNCFTA' A
#
# COMPACT_ATOMS: atom_id res chain seq x y z
N MET A 1 -0.07 -2.47 -14.10
CA MET A 1 1.32 -2.11 -13.73
C MET A 1 1.99 -3.38 -13.23
N ASN A 2 3.14 -3.75 -13.78
CA ASN A 2 3.87 -4.94 -13.34
C ASN A 2 4.35 -4.72 -11.89
N ILE A 3 4.06 -5.68 -11.01
CA ILE A 3 4.29 -5.56 -9.57
C ILE A 3 5.77 -5.53 -9.19
N GLN A 4 6.60 -6.30 -9.90
CA GLN A 4 8.04 -6.29 -9.72
C GLN A 4 8.58 -4.93 -10.13
N THR A 5 8.09 -4.38 -11.23
CA THR A 5 8.45 -3.02 -11.64
C THR A 5 8.07 -2.00 -10.57
N ALA A 6 6.87 -2.06 -9.98
CA ALA A 6 6.49 -1.12 -8.92
C ALA A 6 7.34 -1.27 -7.64
N ASN A 7 7.72 -2.49 -7.27
CA ASN A 7 8.62 -2.74 -6.14
C ASN A 7 10.03 -2.25 -6.41
N THR A 8 10.61 -2.59 -7.56
CA THR A 8 11.93 -2.11 -7.99
C THR A 8 11.98 -0.58 -8.05
N LEU A 9 10.96 0.06 -8.64
CA LEU A 9 10.87 1.52 -8.70
C LEU A 9 10.74 2.17 -7.30
N PHE A 10 10.19 1.46 -6.32
CA PHE A 10 10.16 1.93 -4.93
C PHE A 10 11.54 1.80 -4.28
N ASP A 11 12.14 0.62 -4.37
CA ASP A 11 13.42 0.30 -3.73
C ASP A 11 14.56 1.15 -4.30
N GLU A 12 14.50 1.50 -5.58
CA GLU A 12 15.44 2.39 -6.26
C GLU A 12 15.13 3.89 -6.04
N GLY A 13 14.07 4.22 -5.27
CA GLY A 13 13.67 5.60 -4.98
C GLY A 13 13.02 6.35 -6.15
N ILE A 14 12.78 5.67 -7.29
CA ILE A 14 12.24 6.26 -8.51
C ILE A 14 10.79 6.73 -8.33
N LEU A 15 9.98 6.03 -7.52
CA LEU A 15 8.62 6.50 -7.20
C LEU A 15 8.64 7.90 -6.58
N SER A 16 9.55 8.17 -5.64
CA SER A 16 9.69 9.49 -5.02
C SER A 16 10.11 10.56 -6.04
N ALA A 17 10.96 10.20 -7.02
CA ALA A 17 11.35 11.09 -8.10
C ALA A 17 10.18 11.38 -9.06
N MET A 18 9.42 10.34 -9.44
CA MET A 18 8.23 10.46 -10.28
C MET A 18 7.14 11.30 -9.62
N TYR A 19 6.98 11.22 -8.30
CA TYR A 19 6.04 12.05 -7.54
C TYR A 19 6.42 13.52 -7.57
N LYS A 20 7.70 13.83 -7.30
CA LYS A 20 8.22 15.20 -7.38
C LYS A 20 8.12 15.77 -8.79
N ALA A 21 8.23 14.92 -9.81
CA ALA A 21 8.05 15.29 -11.21
C ALA A 21 6.57 15.38 -11.64
N GLY A 22 5.60 15.06 -10.76
CA GLY A 22 4.17 15.10 -11.08
C GLY A 22 3.68 13.95 -12.00
N LEU A 23 4.52 12.92 -12.22
CA LEU A 23 4.22 11.80 -13.10
C LEU A 23 3.34 10.73 -12.45
N ILE A 24 3.27 10.72 -11.12
CA ILE A 24 2.38 9.85 -10.34
C ILE A 24 1.64 10.66 -9.29
N ASN A 25 0.39 10.29 -9.02
CA ASN A 25 -0.44 10.98 -8.05
C ASN A 25 -0.26 10.41 -6.63
N THR A 26 -0.71 11.19 -5.65
CA THR A 26 -0.64 10.85 -4.22
C THR A 26 -1.34 9.53 -3.89
N LYS A 27 -2.33 9.11 -4.70
CA LYS A 27 -3.07 7.86 -4.49
C LYS A 27 -2.17 6.63 -4.52
N VAL A 28 -1.13 6.62 -5.36
CA VAL A 28 -0.17 5.51 -5.43
C VAL A 28 0.58 5.35 -4.10
N PHE A 29 1.01 6.46 -3.49
CA PHE A 29 1.67 6.45 -2.19
C PHE A 29 0.74 5.99 -1.08
N THR A 30 -0.47 6.52 -1.03
CA THR A 30 -1.46 6.11 -0.03
C THR A 30 -1.72 4.60 -0.11
N TYR A 31 -1.87 4.06 -1.32
CA TYR A 31 -2.13 2.62 -1.48
C TYR A 31 -0.92 1.79 -1.08
N ARG A 32 0.30 2.25 -1.38
CA ARG A 32 1.54 1.58 -0.98
C ARG A 32 1.72 1.59 0.54
N GLU A 33 1.45 2.73 1.17
CA GLU A 33 1.51 2.88 2.62
C GLU A 33 0.53 1.95 3.33
N ILE A 34 -0.73 1.89 2.85
CA ILE A 34 -1.73 0.94 3.34
C ILE A 34 -1.23 -0.49 3.23
N TYR A 35 -0.70 -0.88 2.07
CA TYR A 35 -0.19 -2.23 1.84
C TYR A 35 0.93 -2.61 2.80
N LEU A 36 1.94 -1.75 2.92
CA LEU A 36 3.08 -1.99 3.80
C LEU A 36 2.62 -2.06 5.27
N TRP A 37 1.72 -1.18 5.68
CA TRP A 37 1.22 -1.16 7.04
C TRP A 37 0.44 -2.43 7.39
N VAL A 38 -0.49 -2.86 6.53
CA VAL A 38 -1.27 -4.10 6.76
C VAL A 38 -0.35 -5.32 6.81
N ASN A 39 0.60 -5.45 5.87
CA ASN A 39 1.57 -6.55 5.90
C ASN A 39 2.40 -6.55 7.19
N ALA A 40 2.85 -5.38 7.63
CA ALA A 40 3.58 -5.25 8.90
C ALA A 40 2.72 -5.69 10.09
N GLN A 41 1.42 -5.34 10.15
CA GLN A 41 0.54 -5.78 11.25
C GLN A 41 0.39 -7.30 11.28
N VAL A 42 0.15 -7.92 10.12
CA VAL A 42 0.02 -9.38 10.01
C VAL A 42 1.32 -10.07 10.43
N GLN A 43 2.47 -9.57 9.99
CA GLN A 43 3.78 -10.17 10.31
C GLN A 43 4.20 -9.97 11.77
N THR A 44 3.98 -8.78 12.33
CA THR A 44 4.49 -8.43 13.67
C THR A 44 3.57 -8.87 14.80
N ARG A 45 2.25 -8.80 14.59
CA ARG A 45 1.24 -9.12 15.62
C ARG A 45 0.57 -10.47 15.41
N GLY A 46 0.76 -11.11 14.25
CA GLY A 46 0.13 -12.40 13.94
C GLY A 46 -1.39 -12.33 13.81
N ILE A 47 -1.96 -11.14 13.66
CA ILE A 47 -3.41 -10.98 13.45
C ILE A 47 -3.80 -11.38 12.03
N THR A 48 -5.06 -11.77 11.85
CA THR A 48 -5.57 -12.15 10.53
C THR A 48 -5.57 -10.96 9.57
N LYS A 49 -5.47 -11.23 8.27
CA LYS A 49 -5.54 -10.18 7.23
C LYS A 49 -6.82 -9.34 7.34
N ASN A 50 -7.96 -9.97 7.66
CA ASN A 50 -9.23 -9.26 7.84
C ASN A 50 -9.19 -8.32 9.06
N GLN A 51 -8.62 -8.76 10.19
CA GLN A 51 -8.46 -7.88 11.37
C GLN A 51 -7.55 -6.69 11.04
N ALA A 52 -6.43 -6.94 10.36
CA ALA A 52 -5.53 -5.87 9.93
C ALA A 52 -6.21 -4.88 8.97
N VAL A 53 -7.11 -5.35 8.11
CA VAL A 53 -7.92 -4.49 7.22
C VAL A 53 -8.87 -3.59 8.00
N LEU A 54 -9.60 -4.15 8.97
CA LEU A 54 -10.52 -3.37 9.81
C LEU A 54 -9.79 -2.29 10.61
N GLU A 55 -8.61 -2.58 11.13
CA GLU A 55 -7.79 -1.57 11.81
C GLU A 55 -7.23 -0.51 10.84
N ALA A 56 -6.93 -0.90 9.59
CA ALA A 56 -6.45 0.01 8.57
C ALA A 56 -7.52 1.04 8.16
N GLU A 57 -8.80 0.66 8.13
CA GLU A 57 -9.90 1.59 7.85
C GLU A 57 -9.88 2.79 8.80
N VAL A 58 -9.75 2.50 10.10
CA VAL A 58 -9.70 3.53 11.15
C VAL A 58 -8.41 4.34 11.04
N LYS A 59 -7.27 3.68 10.81
CA LYS A 59 -5.97 4.36 10.74
C LYS A 59 -5.85 5.32 9.56
N PHE A 60 -6.35 4.92 8.39
CA PHE A 60 -6.19 5.67 7.14
C PHE A 60 -7.42 6.51 6.78
N ASP A 61 -8.49 6.42 7.57
CA ASP A 61 -9.78 7.07 7.32
C ASP A 61 -10.29 6.76 5.89
N LYS A 62 -10.42 5.46 5.61
CA LYS A 62 -10.84 4.92 4.30
C LYS A 62 -11.84 3.79 4.49
N ASP A 63 -12.68 3.58 3.49
CA ASP A 63 -13.57 2.42 3.47
C ASP A 63 -12.79 1.10 3.31
N GLU A 64 -13.37 0.01 3.84
CA GLU A 64 -12.82 -1.35 3.73
C GLU A 64 -12.43 -1.69 2.28
N ARG A 65 -13.29 -1.29 1.33
CA ARG A 65 -13.11 -1.53 -0.10
C ARG A 65 -11.83 -0.88 -0.63
N THR A 66 -11.50 0.33 -0.19
CA THR A 66 -10.26 1.01 -0.60
C THR A 66 -9.05 0.33 0.00
N ILE A 67 -9.13 -0.14 1.25
CA ILE A 67 -8.06 -0.93 1.86
C ILE A 67 -7.82 -2.20 1.05
N TRP A 68 -8.85 -3.01 0.78
CA TRP A 68 -8.72 -4.22 -0.04
C TRP A 68 -8.18 -3.93 -1.44
N ARG A 69 -8.64 -2.85 -2.09
CA ARG A 69 -8.09 -2.42 -3.39
C ARG A 69 -6.60 -2.11 -3.28
N ALA A 70 -6.18 -1.39 -2.25
CA ALA A 70 -4.76 -1.10 -2.01
C ALA A 70 -3.95 -2.39 -1.83
N LEU A 71 -4.46 -3.37 -1.08
CA LEU A 71 -3.79 -4.66 -0.93
C LEU A 71 -3.67 -5.41 -2.26
N ASN A 72 -4.76 -5.50 -3.01
CA ASN A 72 -4.81 -6.21 -4.28
C ASN A 72 -3.94 -5.56 -5.36
N CYS A 73 -3.61 -4.27 -5.25
CA CYS A 73 -2.65 -3.63 -6.14
C CYS A 73 -1.22 -4.19 -6.03
N PHE A 74 -0.88 -4.89 -4.94
CA PHE A 74 0.49 -5.34 -4.66
C PHE A 74 0.59 -6.81 -4.16
N THR A 75 -0.36 -7.68 -4.53
CA THR A 75 -0.34 -9.12 -4.16
C THR A 75 -0.35 -10.07 -5.36
N ALA A 76 0.12 -9.64 -6.54
CA ALA A 76 0.22 -10.50 -7.72
C ALA A 76 1.19 -11.68 -7.51
#